data_AF-A0AAW5KQM1-F1
#
_entry.id   AF-A0AAW5KQM1-F1
#
_cell.length_a   1.000
_cell.length_b   1.000
_cell.length_c   1.000
_cell.angle_alpha   90.00
_cell.angle_beta   90.00
_cell.angle_gamma   90.00
#
_symmetry.space_group_name_H-M   'P 1'
#
loop_
_entity.id
_entity.type
_entity.pdbx_description
1 polymer ?
#
loop_
_entity_poly.entity_id
_entity_poly.type
_entity_poly.pdbx_seq_one_letter_code
_entity_poly.pdbx_strand_id
1 'polypeptide(L)'
;MEQFNSKSCEEIMTTVYKPIEFVVDGLLAQGLYILAGAPKVGKSWLALEMCLSIAKGEKVLGLKTSQGTALYLCLKTAFSESKTGFMN
;
A
#
# COMPACT_ATOMS: atom_id res chain seq x y z
N MET A 1 6.40 4.13 -26.95
CA MET A 1 6.48 2.68 -26.67
C MET A 1 7.78 2.45 -25.94
N GLU A 2 7.75 1.98 -24.70
CA GLU A 2 8.99 1.60 -24.01
C GLU A 2 9.60 0.39 -24.72
N GLN A 3 10.90 0.47 -25.01
CA GLN A 3 11.63 -0.54 -25.76
C GLN A 3 12.05 -1.66 -24.80
N PHE A 4 11.76 -2.91 -25.14
CA PHE A 4 12.18 -4.05 -24.32
C PHE A 4 13.70 -4.19 -24.36
N ASN A 5 14.35 -3.93 -23.22
CA ASN A 5 15.79 -3.95 -23.10
C ASN A 5 16.24 -5.32 -22.56
N SER A 6 16.77 -6.18 -23.43
CA SER A 6 17.28 -7.50 -23.02
C SER A 6 18.61 -7.34 -22.29
N LYS A 7 18.73 -7.94 -21.10
CA LYS A 7 19.98 -7.99 -20.32
C LYS A 7 20.54 -9.40 -20.32
N SER A 8 21.88 -9.52 -20.30
CA SER A 8 22.55 -10.82 -20.19
C SER A 8 22.49 -11.34 -18.74
N CYS A 9 22.66 -12.66 -18.56
CA CYS A 9 22.70 -13.26 -17.22
C CYS A 9 23.85 -12.66 -16.38
N GLU A 10 25.01 -12.45 -16.99
CA GLU A 10 26.18 -11.84 -16.34
C GLU A 10 25.89 -10.41 -15.87
N GLU A 11 25.18 -9.61 -16.67
CA GLU A 11 24.79 -8.25 -16.28
C GLU A 11 23.84 -8.27 -15.08
N ILE A 12 22.86 -9.18 -15.06
CA ILE A 12 21.93 -9.32 -13.92
C ILE A 12 22.68 -9.70 -12.64
N MET A 13 23.63 -10.62 -12.72
CA MET A 13 24.39 -11.10 -11.56
C MET A 13 25.40 -10.07 -11.03
N THR A 14 25.91 -9.19 -11.89
CA THR A 14 26.93 -8.18 -11.52
C THR A 14 26.34 -6.79 -11.24
N THR A 15 25.07 -6.55 -11.61
CA THR A 15 24.39 -5.28 -11.35
C THR A 15 24.04 -5.15 -9.86
N VAL A 16 24.43 -4.04 -9.25
CA VAL A 16 23.95 -3.65 -7.91
C VAL A 16 22.59 -2.95 -8.06
N TYR A 17 21.54 -3.58 -7.55
CA TYR A 17 20.20 -3.01 -7.54
C TYR A 17 20.00 -2.12 -6.31
N LYS A 18 19.21 -1.06 -6.48
CA LYS A 18 18.76 -0.25 -5.34
C LYS A 18 17.93 -1.13 -4.38
N PRO A 19 18.05 -0.90 -3.06
CA PRO A 19 17.22 -1.60 -2.11
C PRO A 19 15.74 -1.29 -2.38
N ILE A 20 14.88 -2.26 -2.10
CA ILE A 20 13.43 -2.10 -2.25
C ILE A 20 12.96 -1.08 -1.22
N GLU A 21 12.30 -0.03 -1.69
CA GLU A 21 11.72 1.00 -0.84
C GLU A 21 10.33 0.55 -0.36
N PHE A 22 10.18 0.38 0.95
CA PHE A 22 8.92 0.04 1.59
C PHE A 22 8.20 1.28 2.10
N VAL A 23 6.94 1.43 1.71
CA VAL A 23 5.99 2.41 2.25
C VAL A 23 5.49 1.94 3.61
N VAL A 24 5.21 0.65 3.73
CA VAL A 24 4.91 -0.03 5.01
C VAL A 24 5.89 -1.19 5.13
N ASP A 25 6.67 -1.17 6.20
CA ASP A 25 7.80 -2.08 6.40
C ASP A 25 7.36 -3.54 6.33
N GLY A 26 7.94 -4.30 5.40
CA GLY A 26 7.61 -5.71 5.14
C GLY A 26 6.23 -6.00 4.53
N LEU A 27 5.39 -4.99 4.26
CA LEU A 27 4.03 -5.17 3.76
C LEU A 27 3.79 -4.52 2.39
N LEU A 28 4.14 -3.24 2.24
CA LEU A 28 3.88 -2.47 1.03
C LEU A 28 5.19 -1.88 0.50
N ALA A 29 5.68 -2.44 -0.59
CA ALA A 29 6.76 -1.86 -1.40
C ALA A 29 6.17 -1.02 -2.54
N GLN A 30 7.01 -0.36 -3.32
CA GLN A 30 6.57 0.29 -4.55
C GLN A 30 5.95 -0.75 -5.51
N GLY A 31 4.70 -0.52 -5.95
CA GLY A 31 4.01 -1.41 -6.87
C GLY A 31 2.48 -1.26 -6.86
N LEU A 32 1.80 -2.24 -7.44
CA LEU A 32 0.34 -2.34 -7.46
C LEU A 32 -0.12 -3.48 -6.54
N TYR A 33 -1.06 -3.18 -5.65
CA TYR A 33 -1.61 -4.13 -4.69
C TYR A 33 -3.13 -4.19 -4.81
N ILE A 34 -3.69 -5.39 -4.63
CA ILE A 34 -5.14 -5.61 -4.61
C ILE A 34 -5.53 -6.02 -3.19
N LEU A 35 -6.34 -5.18 -2.53
CA LEU A 35 -6.91 -5.50 -1.23
C LEU A 35 -8.25 -6.25 -1.41
N ALA A 36 -8.22 -7.57 -1.23
CA ALA A 36 -9.37 -8.45 -1.36
C ALA A 36 -9.82 -9.04 -0.01
N GLY A 37 -11.07 -9.48 0.09
CA GLY A 37 -11.66 -10.04 1.31
C GLY A 37 -13.19 -9.98 1.30
N ALA A 38 -13.85 -10.65 2.24
CA ALA A 38 -15.30 -10.77 2.25
C ALA A 38 -16.03 -9.41 2.35
N PRO A 39 -17.28 -9.30 1.84
CA PRO A 39 -18.06 -8.07 1.93
C PRO A 39 -18.19 -7.57 3.37
N LYS A 40 -18.17 -6.24 3.57
CA LYS A 40 -18.32 -5.56 4.87
C LYS A 40 -17.22 -5.79 5.92
N VAL A 41 -16.14 -6.50 5.61
CA VAL A 41 -14.99 -6.74 6.53
C VAL A 41 -14.10 -5.50 6.74
N GLY A 42 -14.50 -4.31 6.29
CA GLY A 42 -13.74 -3.08 6.55
C GLY A 42 -12.51 -2.85 5.65
N LYS A 43 -12.44 -3.46 4.46
CA LYS A 43 -11.33 -3.22 3.51
C LYS A 43 -11.15 -1.74 3.16
N SER A 44 -12.25 -1.02 2.91
CA SER A 44 -12.21 0.42 2.63
C SER A 44 -11.69 1.22 3.82
N TRP A 45 -12.03 0.79 5.04
CA TRP A 45 -11.54 1.40 6.27
C TRP A 45 -10.03 1.18 6.42
N LEU A 46 -9.57 -0.07 6.21
CA LEU A 46 -8.15 -0.40 6.27
C LEU A 46 -7.33 0.40 5.24
N ALA A 47 -7.84 0.55 4.01
CA ALA A 47 -7.18 1.35 2.99
C ALA A 47 -7.08 2.83 3.39
N LEU A 48 -8.14 3.40 3.97
CA LEU A 48 -8.13 4.77 4.49
C LEU A 48 -7.14 4.93 5.65
N GLU A 49 -7.14 4.00 6.60
CA GLU A 49 -6.23 3.98 7.75
C GLU A 49 -4.76 3.94 7.30
N MET A 50 -4.46 3.12 6.29
CA MET A 50 -3.13 3.07 5.67
C MET A 50 -2.76 4.43 5.06
N CYS A 51 -3.62 5.04 4.26
CA CYS A 51 -3.36 6.36 3.68
C CYS A 51 -3.10 7.43 4.75
N LEU A 52 -3.91 7.45 5.82
CA LEU A 52 -3.76 8.41 6.91
C LEU A 52 -2.47 8.19 7.69
N SER A 53 -2.14 6.93 7.99
CA SER A 53 -0.91 6.56 8.70
C SER A 53 0.33 6.95 7.90
N ILE A 54 0.32 6.71 6.57
CA ILE A 54 1.40 7.12 5.66
C ILE A 54 1.54 8.64 5.61
N ALA A 55 0.42 9.38 5.54
CA ALA A 55 0.44 10.84 5.54
C ALA A 55 1.03 11.44 6.82
N LYS A 56 0.74 10.82 7.97
CA LYS A 56 1.23 11.25 9.27
C LYS A 56 2.60 10.69 9.66
N GLY A 57 3.08 9.63 9.00
CA GLY A 57 4.25 8.87 9.44
C GLY A 57 4.00 8.02 10.71
N GLU A 58 2.75 7.66 10.96
CA GLU A 58 2.35 6.81 12.09
C GLU A 58 2.39 5.33 11.72
N LYS A 59 2.52 4.45 12.72
CA LYS A 59 2.53 3.01 12.47
C LYS A 59 1.15 2.52 12.02
N VAL A 60 1.13 1.67 10.99
CA VAL A 60 -0.09 0.98 10.55
C VAL A 60 0.05 -0.51 10.85
N LEU A 61 -0.96 -1.13 11.45
CA LEU A 61 -0.92 -2.56 11.86
C LEU A 61 0.31 -2.92 12.74
N GLY A 62 0.86 -1.96 13.49
CA GLY A 62 2.08 -2.15 14.29
C GLY A 62 3.40 -2.07 13.50
N LEU A 63 3.32 -1.91 12.17
CA LEU A 63 4.47 -1.78 11.28
C LEU A 63 4.88 -0.32 11.12
N LYS A 64 6.18 -0.07 10.95
CA LYS A 64 6.68 1.27 10.65
C LYS A 64 6.25 1.67 9.23
N THR A 65 5.93 2.95 9.07
CA THR A 65 5.58 3.53 7.77
C THR A 65 6.61 4.58 7.39
N SER A 66 6.84 4.71 6.09
CA SER A 66 7.59 5.81 5.51
C SER A 66 6.63 6.96 5.28
N GLN A 67 6.87 8.11 5.91
CA GLN A 67 5.99 9.27 5.77
C GLN A 67 5.99 9.77 4.33
N GLY A 68 4.81 10.03 3.77
CA GLY A 68 4.67 10.52 2.40
C GLY A 68 3.26 10.96 2.05
N THR A 69 3.06 11.44 0.83
CA THR A 69 1.74 11.88 0.37
C THR A 69 0.91 10.67 -0.04
N ALA A 70 -0.31 10.56 0.48
CA ALA A 70 -1.26 9.50 0.13
C ALA A 70 -2.54 10.10 -0.50
N LEU A 71 -3.08 9.45 -1.54
CA LEU A 71 -4.34 9.81 -2.19
C LEU A 71 -5.32 8.65 -2.08
N TYR A 72 -6.44 8.87 -1.40
CA TYR A 72 -7.53 7.89 -1.30
C TYR A 72 -8.70 8.32 -2.19
N LEU A 73 -9.05 7.50 -3.18
CA LEU A 73 -10.18 7.73 -4.08
C LEU A 73 -11.27 6.69 -3.83
N CYS A 74 -12.43 7.14 -3.34
CA CYS A 74 -13.60 6.28 -3.13
C CYS A 74 -14.67 6.56 -4.19
N LEU A 75 -14.97 5.56 -5.03
CA LEU A 75 -15.97 5.67 -6.10
C LEU A 75 -17.39 5.25 -5.66
N LYS A 76 -17.57 4.66 -4.46
CA LYS A 76 -18.82 3.99 -4.08
C LYS A 76 -19.62 4.59 -2.93
N THR A 77 -19.10 5.50 -2.10
CA THR A 77 -19.92 6.19 -1.08
C THR A 77 -19.13 7.33 -0.42
N ALA A 78 -19.79 8.49 -0.20
CA ALA A 78 -19.32 9.49 0.75
C ALA A 78 -19.22 8.85 2.14
N PHE A 79 -18.23 9.28 2.93
CA PHE A 79 -18.01 8.82 4.30
C PHE A 79 -19.22 9.20 5.17
N SER A 80 -20.27 8.39 5.15
CA SER A 80 -21.36 8.43 6.14
C SER A 80 -21.12 7.30 7.15
N GLU A 81 -21.09 7.70 8.41
CA GLU A 81 -20.79 6.88 9.57
C GLU A 81 -21.56 5.56 9.55
N SER A 82 -20.84 4.46 9.33
CA SER A 82 -21.34 3.12 9.60
C SER A 82 -20.40 2.41 10.56
N LYS A 83 -20.19 3.04 11.74
CA LYS A 83 -19.58 2.42 12.94
C LYS A 83 -20.58 1.54 13.72
N THR A 84 -21.56 0.90 13.08
CA THR A 84 -22.63 0.18 13.80
C THR A 84 -22.56 -1.35 13.63
N GLY A 85 -21.38 -1.96 13.52
CA GLY A 85 -21.35 -3.42 13.29
C GLY A 85 -20.07 -4.20 13.56
N PHE A 86 -19.06 -3.64 14.22
CA PHE A 86 -17.89 -4.39 14.69
C PHE A 86 -17.53 -4.00 16.12
N MET A 87 -18.50 -4.14 17.02
CA MET A 87 -18.24 -4.39 18.44
C MET A 87 -19.20 -5.51 18.85
N ASN A 88 -18.69 -6.73 18.85
CA ASN A 88 -19.11 -7.89 19.66
C ASN A 88 -17.99 -8.93 19.58
#